data_AF-A0A929EVL7-F1
#
_entry.id   AF-A0A929EVL7-F1
#
_cell.length_a   1.000
_cell.length_b   1.000
_cell.length_c   1.000
_cell.angle_alpha   90.00
_cell.angle_beta   90.00
_cell.angle_gamma   90.00
#
_symmetry.space_group_name_H-M   'P 1'
#
loop_
_entity.id
_entity.type
_entity.pdbx_description
1 polymer ?
#
loop_
_entity_poly.entity_id
_entity_poly.type
_entity_poly.pdbx_seq_one_letter_code
_entity_poly.pdbx_strand_id
1 'polypeptide(L)'
;FMYASIHFSIFIGVDYFFDLTLIKEALLEKRFAIVGLTTGLILLVLAITSTQGWKRRLKKRWNQLHKLAYLAGFLATVHFVWLVKQGVVEPWIWMGVVLILLLARVLPIKRFTLAMRSRLVS
;
A
#
# COMPACT_ATOMS: atom_id res chain seq x y z
N PHE A 1 1.48 6.33 7.20
CA PHE A 1 1.74 7.62 6.52
C PHE A 1 3.05 8.23 6.99
N MET A 2 3.24 8.53 8.29
CA MET A 2 4.49 9.09 8.83
C MET A 2 5.76 8.39 8.32
N TYR A 3 5.82 7.05 8.38
CA TYR A 3 6.97 6.30 7.87
C TYR A 3 7.19 6.49 6.36
N ALA A 4 6.11 6.53 5.57
CA ALA A 4 6.21 6.84 4.14
C ALA A 4 6.72 8.28 3.92
N SER A 5 6.28 9.25 4.71
CA SER A 5 6.79 10.63 4.64
C SER A 5 8.29 10.69 4.91
N ILE A 6 8.77 9.99 5.95
CA ILE A 6 10.21 9.89 6.25
C ILE A 6 10.95 9.24 5.06
N HIS A 7 10.42 8.15 4.50
CA HIS A 7 11.00 7.49 3.34
C HIS A 7 11.13 8.45 2.14
N PHE A 8 10.08 9.23 1.81
CA PHE A 8 10.16 10.24 0.76
C PHE A 8 11.11 11.39 1.11
N SER A 9 11.21 11.80 2.38
CA SER A 9 12.17 12.82 2.81
C SER A 9 13.61 12.36 2.65
N ILE A 10 13.92 11.09 2.93
CA ILE A 10 15.24 10.51 2.68
C ILE A 10 15.52 10.48 1.18
N PHE A 11 14.57 9.98 0.38
CA PHE A 11 14.71 9.97 -1.08
C PHE A 11 14.98 11.38 -1.64
N ILE A 12 14.18 12.38 -1.27
CA ILE A 12 14.33 13.74 -1.81
C ILE A 12 15.60 14.42 -1.26
N GLY A 13 15.83 14.36 0.05
CA GLY A 13 16.85 15.18 0.71
C GLY A 13 18.22 14.52 0.85
N VAL A 14 18.27 13.20 1.03
CA VAL A 14 19.52 12.45 1.25
C VAL A 14 20.01 11.83 -0.06
N ASP A 15 19.15 11.13 -0.80
CA ASP A 15 19.59 10.43 -2.02
C ASP A 15 19.80 11.40 -3.18
N TYR A 16 18.97 12.43 -3.27
CA TYR A 16 18.93 13.36 -4.41
C TYR A 16 19.20 14.83 -4.05
N PHE A 17 19.47 15.16 -2.78
CA PHE A 17 19.83 16.51 -2.32
C PHE A 17 18.91 17.65 -2.83
N PHE A 18 17.61 17.37 -2.96
CA PHE A 18 16.60 18.28 -3.52
C PHE A 18 16.81 18.68 -5.00
N ASP A 19 17.67 17.98 -5.75
CA ASP A 19 17.81 18.19 -7.19
C ASP A 19 16.59 17.64 -7.95
N LEU A 20 15.72 18.56 -8.37
CA LEU A 20 14.48 18.22 -9.06
C LEU A 20 14.71 17.57 -10.43
N THR A 21 15.87 17.80 -11.06
CA THR A 21 16.22 17.21 -12.35
C THR A 21 16.50 15.73 -12.17
N LEU A 22 17.39 15.40 -11.24
CA LEU A 22 17.75 14.01 -10.93
C LEU A 22 16.56 13.22 -10.37
N ILE A 23 15.71 13.84 -9.55
CA ILE A 23 14.47 13.21 -9.06
C ILE A 23 13.54 12.86 -10.21
N LYS A 24 13.36 13.79 -11.17
CA LYS A 24 12.51 13.57 -12.33
C LYS A 24 13.05 12.46 -13.22
N GLU A 25 14.35 12.44 -13.49
CA GLU A 25 15.02 11.37 -14.22
C GLU A 25 14.84 10.02 -13.52
N ALA A 26 15.07 9.97 -12.21
CA ALA A 26 14.88 8.77 -11.42
C ALA A 26 13.45 8.23 -11.49
N LEU A 27 12.45 9.11 -11.46
CA LEU A 27 11.04 8.73 -11.61
C LEU A 27 10.71 8.19 -13.00
N LEU A 28 11.31 8.74 -14.06
CA LEU A 28 11.03 8.34 -15.44
C LEU A 28 11.77 7.06 -15.82
N GLU A 29 12.98 6.86 -15.34
CA GLU A 29 13.80 5.69 -15.68
C GLU A 29 13.45 4.45 -14.86
N LYS A 30 13.04 4.64 -13.59
CA LYS A 30 12.87 3.53 -12.65
C LYS A 30 11.39 3.23 -12.43
N ARG A 31 10.92 2.11 -12.99
CA ARG A 31 9.53 1.63 -12.82
C ARG A 31 9.13 1.51 -11.35
N PHE A 32 10.04 1.07 -10.48
CA PHE A 32 9.75 0.96 -9.04
C PHE A 32 9.51 2.33 -8.39
N ALA A 33 10.17 3.39 -8.84
CA ALA A 33 9.99 4.74 -8.29
C ALA A 33 8.57 5.26 -8.55
N ILE A 34 8.02 5.00 -9.74
CA ILE A 34 6.63 5.34 -10.10
C ILE A 34 5.62 4.61 -9.20
N VAL A 35 5.85 3.32 -8.93
CA VAL A 35 4.99 2.54 -8.03
C VAL A 35 5.09 3.04 -6.59
N GLY A 36 6.29 3.39 -6.14
CA GLY A 36 6.53 4.01 -4.84
C GLY A 36 5.77 5.32 -4.70
N LEU A 37 5.91 6.23 -5.67
CA LEU A 37 5.19 7.50 -5.71
C LEU A 37 3.67 7.30 -5.69
N THR A 38 3.16 6.41 -6.53
CA THR A 38 1.72 6.08 -6.60
C THR A 38 1.20 5.59 -5.24
N THR A 39 1.97 4.71 -4.58
CA THR A 39 1.66 4.23 -3.22
C THR A 39 1.62 5.38 -2.22
N GLY A 40 2.62 6.27 -2.27
CA GLY A 40 2.68 7.48 -1.44
C GLY A 40 1.48 8.40 -1.62
N LEU A 41 1.06 8.64 -2.87
CA LEU A 41 -0.10 9.47 -3.19
C LEU A 41 -1.40 8.87 -2.65
N ILE A 42 -1.59 7.56 -2.79
CA ILE A 42 -2.76 6.88 -2.18
C ILE A 42 -2.74 7.09 -0.66
N LEU A 43 -1.61 6.84 -0.01
CA LEU A 43 -1.48 7.03 1.43
C LEU A 43 -1.70 8.48 1.88
N LEU A 44 -1.31 9.47 1.07
CA LEU A 44 -1.54 10.89 1.32
C LEU A 44 -3.04 11.22 1.30
N VAL A 45 -3.76 10.76 0.27
CA VAL A 45 -5.22 10.97 0.18
C VAL A 45 -5.94 10.30 1.36
N LEU A 46 -5.53 9.09 1.73
CA LEU A 46 -6.06 8.39 2.90
C LEU A 46 -5.77 9.14 4.21
N ALA A 47 -4.56 9.68 4.37
CA ALA A 47 -4.18 10.45 5.55
C ALA A 47 -5.02 11.73 5.70
N ILE A 48 -5.19 12.50 4.61
CA ILE A 48 -6.02 13.73 4.61
C ILE A 48 -7.47 13.39 4.95
N THR A 49 -8.01 12.31 4.39
CA THR A 49 -9.40 11.90 4.59
C THR A 49 -9.64 11.12 5.90
N SER A 50 -8.62 10.96 6.74
CA SER A 50 -8.72 10.30 8.05
C SER A 50 -9.33 11.20 9.14
N THR A 51 -9.41 12.52 8.90
CA THR A 51 -9.96 13.47 9.88
C THR A 51 -11.49 13.37 10.02
N GLN A 52 -12.00 13.75 11.20
CA GLN A 52 -13.43 13.74 11.53
C GLN A 52 -14.28 14.52 10.52
N GLY A 53 -13.79 15.67 10.02
CA GLY A 53 -14.49 16.49 9.03
C GLY A 53 -14.72 15.76 7.71
N TRP A 54 -13.70 15.09 7.17
CA TRP A 54 -13.82 14.34 5.93
C TRP A 54 -14.67 13.09 6.06
N LYS A 55 -14.61 12.39 7.20
CA LYS A 55 -15.50 11.25 7.50
C LYS A 55 -16.98 11.65 7.43
N ARG A 56 -17.34 12.79 8.04
CA ARG A 56 -18.72 13.31 8.03
C ARG A 56 -19.15 13.78 6.63
N ARG A 57 -18.25 14.38 5.85
CA ARG A 57 -18.52 14.85 4.47
C ARG A 57 -18.72 13.70 3.48
N LEU A 58 -17.87 12.68 3.52
CA LEU A 58 -17.82 11.61 2.51
C LEU A 58 -18.78 10.44 2.79
N LYS A 59 -19.23 10.25 4.05
CA LYS A 59 -20.20 9.21 4.45
C LYS A 59 -19.87 7.83 3.85
N LYS A 60 -20.75 7.25 3.01
CA LYS A 60 -20.56 5.93 2.37
C LYS A 60 -19.34 5.88 1.44
N ARG A 61 -19.00 6.99 0.76
CA ARG A 61 -17.83 7.07 -0.14
C ARG A 61 -16.51 7.01 0.62
N TRP A 62 -16.49 7.42 1.90
CA TRP A 62 -15.31 7.32 2.76
C TRP A 62 -14.80 5.89 2.86
N ASN A 63 -15.72 4.94 3.05
CA ASN A 63 -15.38 3.53 3.17
C ASN A 63 -14.88 2.94 1.84
N GLN A 64 -15.40 3.39 0.69
CA GLN A 64 -14.89 2.99 -0.62
C GLN A 64 -13.47 3.51 -0.85
N LEU A 65 -13.23 4.79 -0.51
CA LEU A 65 -11.92 5.42 -0.63
C LEU A 65 -10.89 4.73 0.30
N HIS A 66 -11.27 4.39 1.52
CA HIS A 66 -10.38 3.71 2.47
C HIS A 66 -10.04 2.26 2.09
N LYS A 67 -10.79 1.62 1.19
CA LYS A 67 -10.38 0.33 0.60
C LYS A 67 -9.12 0.44 -0.26
N LEU A 68 -8.76 1.64 -0.73
CA LEU A 68 -7.50 1.86 -1.44
C LEU A 68 -6.28 1.57 -0.55
N ALA A 69 -6.44 1.48 0.78
CA ALA A 69 -5.38 1.01 1.67
C ALA A 69 -4.89 -0.40 1.31
N TYR A 70 -5.77 -1.27 0.81
CA TYR A 70 -5.39 -2.61 0.36
C TYR A 70 -4.53 -2.55 -0.91
N LEU A 71 -4.91 -1.69 -1.84
CA LEU A 71 -4.11 -1.44 -3.05
C LEU A 71 -2.75 -0.84 -2.70
N ALA A 72 -2.70 0.13 -1.78
CA ALA A 72 -1.44 0.71 -1.30
C ALA A 72 -0.54 -0.35 -0.64
N GLY A 73 -1.10 -1.25 0.18
CA GLY A 73 -0.36 -2.35 0.78
C GLY A 73 0.26 -3.28 -0.27
N PHE A 74 -0.50 -3.64 -1.30
CA PHE A 74 0.02 -4.43 -2.41
C PHE A 74 1.11 -3.69 -3.21
N LEU A 75 0.87 -2.45 -3.62
CA LEU A 75 1.83 -1.66 -4.39
C LEU A 75 3.12 -1.40 -3.61
N ALA A 76 3.06 -1.25 -2.28
CA ALA A 76 4.24 -1.14 -1.43
C ALA A 76 5.13 -2.40 -1.53
N THR A 77 4.53 -3.59 -1.53
CA THR A 77 5.30 -4.84 -1.69
C THR A 77 5.87 -5.00 -3.09
N VAL A 78 5.13 -4.60 -4.12
CA VAL A 78 5.62 -4.58 -5.52
C VAL A 78 6.80 -3.63 -5.67
N HIS A 79 6.70 -2.42 -5.10
CA HIS A 79 7.79 -1.46 -5.05
C HIS A 79 9.04 -2.05 -4.40
N PHE A 80 8.88 -2.75 -3.27
CA PHE A 80 10.00 -3.38 -2.56
C PHE A 80 10.66 -4.52 -3.35
N VAL A 81 9.86 -5.37 -3.99
CA VAL A 81 10.35 -6.50 -4.81
C VAL A 81 11.13 -6.01 -6.03
N TRP A 82 10.71 -4.90 -6.66
CA TRP A 82 11.43 -4.32 -7.80
C TRP A 82 12.64 -3.48 -7.40
N LEU A 83 12.70 -3.01 -6.15
CA LEU A 83 13.83 -2.21 -5.65
C LEU A 83 15.07 -3.08 -5.42
N VAL A 84 14.89 -4.32 -4.95
CA VAL A 84 16.00 -5.21 -4.62
C VAL A 84 16.66 -5.83 -5.85
N LYS A 85 17.92 -6.22 -5.68
CA LYS A 85 18.65 -6.97 -6.71
C LYS A 85 18.02 -8.34 -6.94
N GLN A 86 18.13 -8.84 -8.18
CA GLN A 86 17.70 -10.20 -8.51
C GLN A 86 18.46 -11.24 -7.68
N GLY A 87 17.75 -12.28 -7.23
CA GLY A 87 18.30 -13.34 -6.37
C GLY A 87 18.07 -13.15 -4.87
N VAL A 88 17.60 -11.98 -4.42
CA VAL A 88 17.22 -11.77 -3.02
C VAL A 88 15.80 -12.30 -2.78
N VAL A 89 15.67 -13.29 -1.89
CA VAL A 89 14.40 -13.98 -1.62
C VAL A 89 13.54 -13.23 -0.60
N GLU A 90 14.15 -12.47 0.32
CA GLU A 90 13.46 -11.81 1.43
C GLU A 90 12.23 -10.96 1.00
N PRO A 91 12.28 -10.12 -0.04
CA PRO A 91 11.12 -9.32 -0.48
C PRO A 91 9.94 -10.15 -0.96
N TRP A 92 10.20 -11.32 -1.54
CA TRP A 92 9.16 -12.24 -1.97
C TRP A 92 8.42 -12.86 -0.79
N ILE A 93 9.13 -13.15 0.30
CA ILE A 93 8.53 -13.65 1.54
C ILE A 93 7.58 -12.58 2.10
N TRP A 94 8.05 -11.33 2.23
CA TRP A 94 7.22 -10.24 2.74
C TRP A 94 6.02 -9.95 1.84
N MET A 95 6.20 -10.00 0.51
CA MET A 95 5.08 -9.89 -0.44
C MET A 95 4.05 -11.01 -0.21
N GLY A 96 4.50 -12.26 -0.06
CA GLY A 96 3.63 -13.40 0.22
C GLY A 96 2.82 -13.23 1.51
N VAL A 97 3.48 -12.85 2.61
CA VAL A 97 2.83 -12.60 3.91
C VAL A 97 1.77 -11.52 3.79
N VAL A 98 2.10 -10.36 3.21
CA VAL A 98 1.16 -9.25 3.05
C VAL A 98 -0.01 -9.67 2.15
N LEU A 99 0.24 -10.36 1.04
CA LEU A 99 -0.80 -10.86 0.17
C LEU A 99 -1.76 -11.82 0.88
N ILE A 100 -1.24 -12.76 1.68
CA ILE A 100 -2.06 -13.66 2.49
C ILE A 100 -2.95 -12.86 3.46
N LEU A 101 -2.38 -11.88 4.17
CA LEU A 101 -3.13 -11.04 5.10
C LEU A 101 -4.21 -10.21 4.40
N LEU A 102 -3.92 -9.65 3.23
CA LEU A 102 -4.87 -8.91 2.42
C LEU A 102 -6.01 -9.82 1.92
N LEU A 103 -5.68 -11.00 1.41
CA LEU A 103 -6.67 -11.99 0.94
C LEU A 103 -7.56 -12.48 2.07
N ALA A 104 -6.99 -12.78 3.24
CA ALA A 104 -7.74 -13.15 4.44
C ALA A 104 -8.74 -12.05 4.86
N ARG A 105 -8.44 -10.78 4.60
CA ARG A 105 -9.32 -9.66 4.94
C ARG A 105 -10.41 -9.41 3.91
N VAL A 106 -10.11 -9.61 2.62
CA VAL A 106 -11.05 -9.37 1.51
C VAL A 106 -12.02 -10.54 1.33
N LEU A 107 -11.57 -11.77 1.52
CA LEU A 107 -12.45 -12.94 1.58
C LEU A 107 -13.29 -12.84 2.86
N PRO A 108 -14.63 -12.92 2.77
CA PRO A 108 -15.47 -12.91 3.97
C PRO A 108 -15.26 -14.23 4.72
N ILE A 109 -14.23 -14.32 5.55
CA ILE A 109 -13.97 -15.45 6.45
C ILE A 109 -15.24 -15.76 7.28
N LYS A 110 -16.06 -14.74 7.58
CA LYS A 110 -17.37 -14.89 8.24
C LYS A 110 -18.38 -15.76 7.46
N ARG A 111 -18.34 -15.81 6.13
CA ARG A 111 -19.23 -16.70 5.34
C ARG A 111 -18.72 -18.13 5.32
N PHE A 112 -17.40 -18.33 5.35
CA PHE A 112 -16.79 -19.65 5.35
C PHE A 112 -16.99 -20.37 6.69
N THR A 113 -16.83 -19.67 7.81
CA THR A 113 -17.05 -20.25 9.15
C THR A 113 -18.53 -20.55 9.43
N LEU A 114 -19.46 -19.71 8.95
CA LEU A 114 -20.90 -19.97 9.08
C LEU A 114 -21.39 -21.11 8.16
N ALA A 115 -20.83 -21.24 6.95
CA ALA A 115 -21.17 -22.33 6.02
C ALA A 115 -20.62 -23.70 6.46
N MET A 116 -19.51 -23.74 7.20
CA MET A 116 -19.00 -24.98 7.81
C MET A 116 -19.85 -25.42 9.02
N ARG A 117 -20.33 -24.47 9.82
CA ARG A 117 -21.17 -24.78 11.00
C ARG A 117 -22.51 -25.42 10.62
N SER A 118 -23.09 -25.06 9.48
CA SER A 118 -24.36 -25.65 9.01
C SER A 118 -24.20 -27.06 8.42
N ARG A 119 -22.99 -27.53 8.14
CA ARG A 119 -22.71 -28.89 7.63
C ARG A 119 -22.42 -29.93 8.73
N LEU A 120 -22.18 -29.48 9.96
CA LEU A 120 -21.90 -30.36 11.10
C LEU A 120 -23.12 -30.55 12.03
N VAL A 121 -24.23 -29.86 11.72
CA VAL A 121 -25.47 -29.87 12.53
C VAL A 121 -26.66 -30.47 11.74
N SER A 122 -26.41 -30.99 10.53
CA SER A 122 -27.36 -31.78 9.72
C SER A 122 -26.90 -33.22 9.65
#